data_AF-A0A6L9H1H9-F1
#
_entry.id   AF-A0A6L9H1H9-F1
#
_cell.length_a   1.000
_cell.length_b   1.000
_cell.length_c   1.000
_cell.angle_alpha   90.00
_cell.angle_beta   90.00
_cell.angle_gamma   90.00
#
_symmetry.space_group_name_H-M   'P 1'
#
loop_
_entity.id
_entity.type
_entity.pdbx_description
1 polymer ?
#
loop_
_entity_poly.entity_id
_entity_poly.type
_entity_poly.pdbx_seq_one_letter_code
_entity_poly.pdbx_strand_id
1 'polypeptide(L)'
;MDDKNTILCRCEDLTREAILDCIKAGYCTIDEIKRVTRAGMGPCQGRTCRMLIAQELSSYYGIPMEEVLMTTFRPPTKPIRMGVLADAYKEGGAEE
;
A
#
# COMPACT_ATOMS: atom_id res chain seq x y z
N MET A 1 12.99 -7.64 -21.85
CA MET A 1 13.47 -7.96 -20.50
C MET A 1 12.30 -8.55 -19.74
N ASP A 2 12.44 -9.73 -19.16
CA ASP A 2 11.39 -10.34 -18.33
C ASP A 2 11.52 -9.77 -16.90
N ASP A 3 10.87 -8.63 -16.63
CA ASP A 3 10.93 -7.89 -15.35
C ASP A 3 10.16 -8.56 -14.19
N LYS A 4 9.99 -9.88 -14.22
CA LYS A 4 9.21 -10.63 -13.21
C LYS A 4 9.81 -10.54 -11.81
N ASN A 5 11.15 -10.57 -11.71
CA ASN A 5 11.88 -10.48 -10.45
C ASN A 5 12.03 -9.05 -9.90
N THR A 6 11.50 -8.04 -10.58
CA THR A 6 11.59 -6.66 -10.11
C THR A 6 10.81 -6.47 -8.82
N ILE A 7 11.44 -5.93 -7.78
CA ILE A 7 10.78 -5.67 -6.50
C ILE A 7 9.79 -4.52 -6.63
N LEU A 8 8.51 -4.82 -6.48
CA LEU A 8 7.42 -3.83 -6.42
C LEU A 8 7.25 -3.27 -5.01
N CYS A 9 7.23 -4.13 -3.99
CA CYS A 9 7.06 -3.72 -2.60
C CYS A 9 8.31 -4.06 -1.79
N ARG A 10 9.14 -3.04 -1.53
CA ARG A 10 10.37 -3.17 -0.73
C ARG A 10 10.14 -3.48 0.75
N CYS A 11 8.93 -3.24 1.28
CA CYS A 11 8.67 -3.45 2.70
C CYS A 11 8.25 -4.88 3.02
N GLU A 12 7.64 -5.57 2.06
CA GLU A 12 7.17 -6.95 2.21
C GLU A 12 7.92 -7.88 1.24
N ASP A 13 9.01 -7.40 0.64
CA ASP A 13 9.85 -8.10 -0.35
C ASP A 13 9.07 -8.78 -1.49
N LEU A 14 8.06 -8.08 -2.04
CA LEU A 14 7.23 -8.60 -3.11
C LEU A 14 7.77 -8.21 -4.48
N THR A 15 7.88 -9.22 -5.36
CA THR A 15 8.21 -9.06 -6.77
C THR A 15 7.00 -8.64 -7.60
N ARG A 16 7.25 -8.19 -8.83
CA ARG A 16 6.22 -7.92 -9.84
C ARG A 16 5.42 -9.18 -10.16
N GLU A 17 6.08 -10.32 -10.25
CA GLU A 17 5.43 -11.62 -10.46
C GLU A 17 4.40 -11.94 -9.38
N ALA A 18 4.72 -11.75 -8.10
CA ALA A 18 3.79 -12.01 -7.01
C ALA A 18 2.50 -11.17 -7.11
N ILE A 19 2.63 -9.91 -7.52
CA ILE A 19 1.48 -9.03 -7.76
C ILE A 19 0.69 -9.46 -9.00
N LEU A 20 1.39 -9.80 -10.10
CA LEU A 20 0.74 -10.29 -11.31
C LEU A 20 -0.03 -11.59 -11.08
N ASP A 21 0.47 -12.49 -10.24
CA ASP A 21 -0.22 -13.74 -9.93
C ASP A 21 -1.50 -13.49 -9.14
N CYS A 22 -1.52 -12.48 -8.27
CA CYS A 22 -2.76 -12.01 -7.64
C CYS A 22 -3.75 -11.48 -8.69
N ILE A 23 -3.28 -10.66 -9.62
CA ILE A 23 -4.15 -10.09 -10.68
C ILE A 23 -4.73 -11.22 -11.56
N LYS A 24 -3.90 -12.19 -11.97
CA LYS A 24 -4.34 -13.37 -12.74
C LYS A 24 -5.33 -14.24 -11.95
N ALA A 25 -5.22 -14.28 -10.63
CA ALA A 25 -6.18 -14.97 -9.76
C ALA A 25 -7.55 -14.27 -9.65
N GLY A 26 -7.69 -13.07 -10.25
CA GLY A 26 -8.95 -12.35 -10.34
C GLY A 26 -9.14 -11.24 -9.31
N TYR A 27 -8.08 -10.85 -8.57
CA TYR A 27 -8.15 -9.66 -7.73
C TYR A 27 -8.13 -8.40 -8.62
N CYS A 28 -9.09 -7.50 -8.39
CA CYS A 28 -9.34 -6.35 -9.26
C CYS A 28 -8.99 -5.02 -8.59
N THR A 29 -8.82 -5.01 -7.26
CA THR A 29 -8.61 -3.79 -6.48
C THR A 29 -7.30 -3.82 -5.71
N ILE A 30 -6.75 -2.62 -5.45
CA ILE A 30 -5.52 -2.49 -4.65
C ILE A 30 -5.75 -2.98 -3.22
N ASP A 31 -6.95 -2.79 -2.65
CA ASP A 31 -7.24 -3.24 -1.29
C ASP A 31 -7.31 -4.78 -1.19
N GLU A 32 -7.78 -5.49 -2.21
CA GLU A 32 -7.72 -6.96 -2.28
C GLU A 32 -6.27 -7.45 -2.32
N ILE A 33 -5.47 -6.92 -3.25
CA ILE A 33 -4.04 -7.27 -3.36
C ILE A 33 -3.33 -6.97 -2.04
N LYS A 34 -3.60 -5.81 -1.43
CA LYS A 34 -3.07 -5.42 -0.12
C LYS A 34 -3.46 -6.40 0.98
N ARG A 35 -4.70 -6.91 1.03
CA ARG A 35 -5.14 -7.85 2.07
C ARG A 35 -4.44 -9.21 1.94
N VAL A 36 -4.23 -9.67 0.71
CA VAL A 36 -3.62 -10.97 0.44
C VAL A 36 -2.10 -10.94 0.61
N THR A 37 -1.45 -9.91 0.06
CA THR A 37 0.02 -9.82 -0.02
C THR A 37 0.65 -8.92 1.03
N ARG A 38 -0.15 -8.13 1.76
CA ARG A 38 0.29 -7.04 2.65
C ARG A 38 0.98 -5.87 1.94
N ALA A 39 1.01 -5.85 0.61
CA ALA A 39 1.57 -4.73 -0.14
C ALA A 39 0.94 -3.39 0.28
N GLY A 40 1.77 -2.46 0.73
CA GLY A 40 1.33 -1.16 1.23
C GLY A 40 1.00 -1.09 2.72
N MET A 41 1.12 -2.20 3.47
CA MET A 41 0.97 -2.22 4.93
C MET A 41 2.27 -1.98 5.70
N GLY A 42 3.43 -2.02 5.04
CA GLY A 42 4.72 -1.75 5.66
C GLY A 42 4.89 -0.30 6.14
N PRO A 43 6.06 0.07 6.71
CA PRO A 43 6.31 1.41 7.27
C PRO A 43 6.20 2.55 6.24
N CYS A 44 6.33 2.24 4.94
CA CYS A 44 6.11 3.21 3.89
C CYS A 44 4.62 3.53 3.64
N GLN A 45 3.69 2.72 4.16
CA GLN A 45 2.24 2.86 3.97
C GLN A 45 1.81 2.93 2.49
N GLY A 46 2.52 2.20 1.62
CA GLY A 46 2.20 2.13 0.19
C GLY A 46 2.70 3.32 -0.64
N ARG A 47 3.53 4.21 -0.08
CA ARG A 47 4.11 5.37 -0.81
C ARG A 47 4.84 5.01 -2.09
N THR A 48 5.41 3.81 -2.17
CA THR A 48 6.22 3.38 -3.31
C THR A 48 5.47 2.39 -4.19
N CYS A 49 4.84 1.37 -3.61
CA CYS A 49 4.25 0.27 -4.36
C CYS A 49 2.83 0.54 -4.85
N ARG A 50 2.06 1.43 -4.21
CA ARG A 50 0.63 1.59 -4.51
C ARG A 50 0.36 1.99 -5.96
N MET A 51 1.06 3.03 -6.44
CA MET A 51 0.89 3.50 -7.81
C MET A 51 1.40 2.50 -8.84
N LEU A 52 2.41 1.72 -8.48
CA LEU A 52 2.94 0.67 -9.36
C LEU A 52 1.93 -0.49 -9.46
N ILE A 53 1.33 -0.92 -8.35
CA ILE A 53 0.25 -1.93 -8.36
C ILE A 53 -0.96 -1.42 -9.17
N ALA A 54 -1.30 -0.14 -9.04
CA ALA A 54 -2.36 0.47 -9.83
C ALA A 54 -2.06 0.43 -11.34
N GLN A 55 -0.80 0.68 -11.74
CA GLN A 55 -0.36 0.56 -13.13
C GLN A 55 -0.44 -0.88 -13.64
N GLU A 56 -0.08 -1.87 -12.83
CA GLU A 56 -0.23 -3.29 -13.22
C GLU A 56 -1.70 -3.67 -13.42
N LEU A 57 -2.60 -3.22 -12.55
CA LEU A 57 -4.04 -3.42 -12.68
C LEU A 57 -4.60 -2.75 -13.94
N SER A 58 -4.26 -1.47 -14.16
CA SER A 58 -4.66 -0.72 -15.36
C SER A 58 -4.16 -1.40 -16.63
N SER A 59 -2.89 -1.80 -16.67
CA SER A 59 -2.30 -2.48 -17.82
C SER A 59 -2.89 -3.86 -18.08
N TYR A 60 -3.25 -4.61 -17.05
CA TYR A 60 -3.79 -5.97 -17.20
C TYR A 60 -5.27 -5.96 -17.62
N TYR A 61 -6.08 -5.12 -16.98
CA TYR A 61 -7.53 -5.04 -17.27
C TYR A 61 -7.86 -4.07 -18.41
N GLY A 62 -6.89 -3.29 -18.89
CA GLY A 62 -7.09 -2.32 -19.98
C GLY A 62 -7.97 -1.13 -19.59
N ILE A 63 -8.06 -0.83 -18.29
CA ILE A 63 -8.85 0.30 -17.76
C ILE A 63 -7.95 1.53 -17.56
N PRO A 64 -8.48 2.75 -17.71
CA PRO A 64 -7.71 3.96 -17.40
C PRO A 64 -7.34 3.99 -15.90
N MET A 65 -6.20 4.61 -15.57
CA MET A 65 -5.71 4.72 -14.19
C MET A 65 -6.71 5.39 -13.23
N GLU A 66 -7.58 6.26 -13.76
CA GLU A 66 -8.63 6.95 -13.00
C GLU A 66 -9.73 6.00 -12.50
N GLU A 67 -9.95 4.87 -13.19
CA GLU A 67 -10.94 3.86 -12.81
C GLU A 67 -10.38 2.83 -11.81
N VAL A 68 -9.06 2.82 -11.57
CA VAL A 68 -8.44 1.92 -10.60
C VAL A 68 -8.80 2.36 -9.18
N LEU A 69 -9.53 1.51 -8.46
CA LEU A 69 -9.97 1.79 -7.09
C LEU A 69 -8.79 1.85 -6.11
N MET A 70 -8.56 3.04 -5.55
CA MET A 70 -7.50 3.34 -4.60
C MET A 70 -7.88 2.99 -3.16
N THR A 71 -6.90 2.62 -2.35
CA THR A 71 -7.09 2.33 -0.91
C THR A 71 -7.36 3.60 -0.11
N THR A 72 -8.14 3.49 0.97
CA THR A 72 -8.34 4.62 1.90
C THR A 72 -7.04 5.13 2.52
N PHE A 73 -6.90 6.45 2.62
CA PHE A 73 -5.79 7.10 3.32
C PHE A 73 -6.17 7.29 4.79
N ARG A 74 -5.27 6.91 5.69
CA ARG A 74 -5.51 6.96 7.14
C ARG A 74 -4.41 7.77 7.82
N PRO A 75 -4.74 8.64 8.79
CA PRO A 75 -3.74 9.27 9.64
C PRO A 75 -3.14 8.24 10.62
N PRO A 76 -1.89 8.44 11.08
CA PRO A 76 -0.94 9.48 10.69
C PRO A 76 -0.20 9.14 9.37
N THR A 77 0.06 10.15 8.53
CA THR A 77 0.72 9.97 7.21
C THR A 77 2.14 9.42 7.30
N LYS A 78 2.84 9.71 8.40
CA LYS A 78 4.16 9.16 8.72
C LYS A 78 4.06 8.46 10.07
N PRO A 79 4.78 7.35 10.27
CA PRO A 79 4.90 6.76 11.59
C PRO A 79 5.43 7.79 12.59
N ILE A 80 4.73 7.92 13.71
CA ILE A 80 5.13 8.76 14.85
C ILE A 80 5.32 7.85 16.06
N ARG A 81 6.22 8.22 16.96
CA ARG A 81 6.41 7.48 18.21
C ARG A 81 5.19 7.68 19.10
N MET A 82 4.75 6.62 19.78
CA MET A 82 3.61 6.69 20.70
C MET A 82 3.83 7.71 21.83
N GLY A 83 5.07 7.90 22.28
CA GLY A 83 5.41 8.93 23.28
C GLY A 83 5.00 10.34 22.85
N VAL A 84 5.15 10.68 21.57
CA VAL A 84 4.75 12.00 21.05
C VAL A 84 3.24 12.23 21.20
N LEU A 85 2.43 11.19 20.99
CA LEU A 85 0.99 11.27 21.22
C LEU A 85 0.64 11.34 22.70
N ALA A 86 1.37 10.60 23.55
CA ALA A 86 1.16 10.62 24.99
C ALA A 86 1.54 11.97 25.62
N ASP A 87 2.62 12.59 25.15
CA ASP A 87 3.07 13.90 25.61
C ASP A 87 2.09 15.00 25.15
N ALA A 88 1.65 14.95 23.88
CA ALA A 88 0.62 15.87 23.37
C ALA A 88 -0.71 15.77 24.14
N TYR A 89 -1.08 14.58 24.62
CA TYR A 89 -2.27 14.42 25.46
C TYR A 89 -2.11 15.10 26.83
N LYS A 90 -0.94 14.98 27.47
CA LYS A 90 -0.65 15.63 28.76
C LYS A 90 -0.64 17.15 28.64
N GLU A 91 -0.07 17.69 27.56
CA GLU A 91 -0.03 19.14 27.29
C GLU A 91 -1.40 19.73 26.92
N GLY A 92 -2.33 18.90 26.41
CA GLY A 92 -3.64 19.31 25.88
C GLY A 92 -4.81 19.32 26.86
N GLY A 93 -4.60 19.01 28.14
CA GLY A 93 -5.64 19.12 29.18
C GLY A 93 -6.23 17.81 29.68
N ALA A 94 -5.41 17.02 30.37
CA ALA A 94 -5.85 16.11 31.42
C ALA A 94 -4.86 16.20 32.59
N GLU A 95 -4.84 17.38 33.23
CA GLU A 95 -4.46 17.45 34.63
C GLU A 95 -5.59 16.75 35.43
N GLU A 96 -5.31 15.57 35.94
CA GLU A 96 -5.74 15.21 37.30
C GLU A 96 -4.55 15.40 38.24
#